data_AF-A0A8C9AN84-F1
#
_entry.id   AF-A0A8C9AN84-F1
#
_cell.length_a   1.000
_cell.length_b   1.000
_cell.length_c   1.000
_cell.angle_alpha   90.00
_cell.angle_beta   90.00
_cell.angle_gamma   90.00
#
_symmetry.space_group_name_H-M   'P 1'
#
loop_
_entity.id
_entity.type
_entity.pdbx_description
1 polymer ?
#
loop_
_entity_poly.entity_id
_entity_poly.type
_entity_poly.pdbx_seq_one_letter_code
_entity_poly.pdbx_strand_id
1 'polypeptide(L)'
;MILLEVNNRIIEETLALKFENAAAGNKPEAVEVTFADFDGVLYHISNPNGDKTKVMVSISLKFYKELQAHGADESRKYDSVPESVFKYLSFNKLGST
;
A
#
# COMPACT_ATOMS: atom_id res chain seq x y z
N MET A 1 -18.94 16.79 -5.00
CA MET A 1 -18.27 16.52 -3.71
C MET A 1 -17.71 17.83 -3.21
N ILE A 2 -18.09 18.31 -2.01
CA ILE A 2 -17.60 19.59 -1.45
C ILE A 2 -16.35 19.36 -0.57
N LEU A 3 -16.29 18.22 0.12
CA LEU A 3 -15.13 17.79 0.92
C LEU A 3 -14.39 16.66 0.20
N LEU A 4 -13.07 16.60 0.32
CA LEU A 4 -12.25 15.51 -0.23
C LEU A 4 -12.42 14.24 0.61
N GLU A 5 -12.46 13.09 -0.07
CA GLU A 5 -12.36 11.79 0.57
C GLU A 5 -10.92 11.58 1.06
N VAL A 6 -10.77 11.10 2.30
CA VAL A 6 -9.45 10.87 2.92
C VAL A 6 -8.88 9.52 2.49
N ASN A 7 -9.73 8.54 2.24
CA ASN A 7 -9.30 7.19 1.89
C ASN A 7 -9.08 7.06 0.39
N ASN A 8 -8.02 6.35 0.02
CA ASN A 8 -7.79 6.05 -1.39
C ASN A 8 -8.68 4.89 -1.85
N ARG A 9 -9.71 5.22 -2.64
CA ARG A 9 -10.69 4.27 -3.15
C ARG A 9 -10.08 3.14 -3.99
N ILE A 10 -9.00 3.41 -4.72
CA ILE A 10 -8.32 2.39 -5.54
C ILE A 10 -7.71 1.32 -4.63
N ILE A 11 -7.10 1.71 -3.51
CA ILE A 11 -6.56 0.75 -2.52
C ILE A 11 -7.69 -0.07 -1.92
N GLU A 12 -8.76 0.57 -1.45
CA GLU A 12 -9.89 -0.10 -0.81
C GLU A 12 -10.53 -1.14 -1.73
N GLU A 13 -10.89 -0.75 -2.95
CA GLU A 13 -11.53 -1.64 -3.92
C GLU A 13 -10.60 -2.79 -4.34
N THR A 14 -9.31 -2.50 -4.56
CA THR A 14 -8.33 -3.53 -4.95
C THR A 14 -8.12 -4.56 -3.85
N LEU A 15 -7.95 -4.12 -2.60
CA LEU A 15 -7.72 -5.03 -1.47
C LEU A 15 -8.99 -5.80 -1.10
N ALA A 16 -10.17 -5.17 -1.12
CA ALA A 16 -11.44 -5.83 -0.87
C ALA A 16 -11.64 -7.00 -1.85
N LEU A 17 -11.45 -6.75 -3.16
CA LEU A 17 -11.55 -7.80 -4.17
C LEU A 17 -10.58 -8.96 -3.93
N LYS A 18 -9.34 -8.69 -3.51
CA LYS A 18 -8.35 -9.75 -3.24
C LYS A 18 -8.71 -10.54 -1.98
N PHE A 19 -9.21 -9.89 -0.94
CA PHE A 19 -9.64 -10.57 0.29
C PHE A 19 -10.90 -11.40 0.09
N GLU A 20 -11.90 -10.89 -0.63
CA GLU A 20 -13.12 -11.64 -0.95
C GLU A 20 -12.79 -12.91 -1.77
N ASN A 21 -11.94 -12.79 -2.79
CA ASN A 21 -11.50 -13.94 -3.56
C ASN A 21 -10.72 -14.96 -2.73
N ALA A 22 -9.85 -14.50 -1.84
CA ALA A 22 -9.11 -15.39 -0.94
C ALA A 22 -10.04 -16.10 0.05
N ALA A 23 -11.01 -15.39 0.63
CA ALA A 23 -12.00 -15.94 1.56
C ALA A 23 -12.92 -16.97 0.88
N ALA A 24 -13.25 -16.77 -0.40
CA ALA A 24 -14.00 -17.73 -1.22
C ALA A 24 -13.18 -18.98 -1.62
N GLY A 25 -11.88 -19.03 -1.31
CA GLY A 25 -10.99 -20.12 -1.72
C GLY A 25 -10.68 -20.12 -3.22
N ASN A 26 -10.87 -19.00 -3.90
CA ASN A 26 -10.55 -18.86 -5.32
C ASN A 26 -9.03 -18.90 -5.54
N LYS A 27 -8.63 -19.25 -6.76
CA LYS A 27 -7.21 -19.28 -7.13
C LYS A 27 -6.63 -17.85 -7.02
N PRO A 28 -5.48 -17.66 -6.34
CA PRO A 28 -4.85 -16.34 -6.23
C PRO A 28 -4.49 -15.76 -7.60
N GLU A 29 -4.98 -14.56 -7.87
CA GLU A 29 -4.74 -13.83 -9.10
C GLU A 29 -3.64 -12.79 -8.94
N ALA A 30 -2.88 -12.59 -10.02
CA ALA A 30 -1.84 -11.57 -10.04
C ALA A 30 -2.44 -10.16 -9.86
N VAL A 31 -1.65 -9.24 -9.32
CA VAL A 31 -1.96 -7.81 -9.22
C VAL A 31 -0.70 -7.01 -9.48
N GLU A 32 -0.85 -5.97 -10.30
CA GLU A 32 0.18 -5.03 -10.66
C GLU A 32 -0.52 -3.71 -11.03
N VAL A 33 -0.54 -2.76 -10.11
CA VAL A 33 -1.27 -1.49 -10.27
C VAL A 33 -0.41 -0.34 -9.76
N THR A 34 -0.21 0.67 -10.59
CA THR A 34 0.48 1.92 -10.21
C THR A 34 -0.48 3.08 -10.43
N PHE A 35 -0.67 3.92 -9.42
CA PHE A 35 -1.55 5.08 -9.48
C PHE A 35 -1.05 6.21 -8.57
N ALA A 36 -1.47 7.43 -8.87
CA ALA A 36 -1.11 8.62 -8.13
C ALA A 36 -2.27 9.07 -7.22
N ASP A 37 -1.92 9.89 -6.23
CA ASP A 37 -2.86 10.60 -5.36
C ASP A 37 -2.41 12.08 -5.23
N PHE A 38 -3.09 12.86 -4.39
CA PHE A 38 -2.74 14.25 -4.12
C PHE A 38 -1.30 14.41 -3.62
N ASP A 39 -0.76 15.63 -3.72
CA ASP A 39 0.59 16.01 -3.29
C ASP A 39 1.74 15.21 -3.94
N GLY A 40 1.48 14.61 -5.10
CA GLY A 40 2.47 13.85 -5.86
C GLY A 40 2.84 12.52 -5.19
N VAL A 41 1.95 11.98 -4.37
CA VAL A 41 2.04 10.63 -3.82
C VAL A 41 1.86 9.60 -4.93
N LEU A 42 2.67 8.56 -4.92
CA LEU A 42 2.58 7.44 -5.86
C LEU A 42 2.40 6.13 -5.10
N TYR A 43 1.38 5.37 -5.47
CA TYR A 43 1.11 4.04 -4.95
C TYR A 43 1.48 2.97 -5.97
N HIS A 44 1.91 1.82 -5.47
CA HIS A 44 2.21 0.63 -6.27
C HIS A 44 1.74 -0.63 -5.54
N ILE A 45 0.76 -1.32 -6.11
CA ILE A 45 0.22 -2.59 -5.59
C ILE A 45 0.75 -3.73 -6.46
N SER A 46 1.45 -4.70 -5.88
CA SER A 46 2.07 -5.79 -6.62
C SER A 46 2.11 -7.12 -5.86
N ASN A 47 2.43 -8.20 -6.56
CA ASN A 47 2.81 -9.46 -5.91
C ASN A 47 4.34 -9.55 -5.75
N PRO A 48 4.86 -9.51 -4.51
CA PRO A 48 6.29 -9.53 -4.27
C PRO A 48 6.89 -10.87 -4.72
N ASN A 49 8.00 -10.81 -5.45
CA ASN A 49 8.68 -11.99 -6.02
C ASN A 49 7.77 -12.87 -6.90
N GLY A 50 6.66 -12.32 -7.43
CA GLY A 50 5.68 -13.07 -8.22
C GLY A 50 4.77 -14.00 -7.40
N ASP A 51 4.84 -13.97 -6.07
CA ASP A 51 4.00 -14.79 -5.20
C ASP A 51 2.57 -14.23 -5.11
N LYS A 52 1.66 -14.82 -5.89
CA LYS A 52 0.25 -14.38 -5.99
C LYS A 52 -0.54 -14.51 -4.68
N THR A 53 -0.02 -15.23 -3.70
CA THR A 53 -0.64 -15.34 -2.37
C THR A 53 -0.38 -14.12 -1.47
N LYS A 54 0.55 -13.24 -1.89
CA LYS A 54 0.95 -12.04 -1.15
C LYS A 54 0.63 -10.81 -1.97
N VAL A 55 0.14 -9.77 -1.30
CA VAL A 55 -0.11 -8.47 -1.90
C VAL A 55 0.75 -7.44 -1.18
N MET A 56 1.55 -6.70 -1.93
CA MET A 56 2.39 -5.61 -1.46
C MET A 56 1.80 -4.29 -1.89
N VAL A 57 1.56 -3.39 -0.94
CA VAL A 57 1.13 -2.01 -1.19
C VAL A 57 2.30 -1.12 -0.84
N SER A 58 2.88 -0.48 -1.84
CA SER A 58 3.96 0.47 -1.69
C SER A 58 3.44 1.89 -1.88
N ILE A 59 3.99 2.83 -1.12
CA ILE A 59 3.68 4.26 -1.26
C ILE A 59 5.00 5.04 -1.29
N SER A 60 5.07 6.01 -2.18
CA SER A 60 6.20 6.90 -2.36
C SER A 60 5.76 8.35 -2.15
N LEU A 61 6.45 9.04 -1.24
CA LEU A 61 6.26 10.46 -0.96
C LEU A 61 7.59 11.19 -1.12
N LYS A 62 7.61 12.27 -1.90
CA LYS A 62 8.82 13.06 -2.16
C LYS A 62 9.44 13.63 -0.88
N PHE A 63 8.60 13.97 0.10
CA PHE A 63 8.96 14.58 1.38
C PHE A 63 9.00 13.58 2.55
N TYR A 64 9.10 12.27 2.27
CA TYR A 64 9.08 11.26 3.34
C TYR A 64 10.21 11.46 4.38
N LYS A 65 11.39 11.92 3.95
CA LYS A 65 12.51 12.21 4.87
C LYS A 65 12.18 13.28 5.90
N GLU A 66 11.38 14.28 5.52
CA GLU A 66 10.95 15.34 6.42
C GLU A 66 9.97 14.80 7.44
N LEU A 67 9.00 13.99 7.01
CA LEU A 67 8.09 13.28 7.92
C LEU A 67 8.84 12.38 8.90
N GLN A 68 9.86 11.68 8.42
CA GLN A 68 10.72 10.82 9.24
C GLN A 68 11.43 11.61 10.34
N ALA A 69 11.92 12.82 10.04
CA ALA A 69 12.54 13.69 11.03
C ALA A 69 11.58 14.14 12.14
N HIS A 70 10.27 14.03 11.92
CA HIS A 70 9.21 14.34 12.87
C HIS A 70 8.54 13.08 13.47
N GLY A 71 9.20 11.92 13.43
CA GLY A 71 8.74 10.71 14.12
C GLY A 71 7.73 9.87 13.34
N ALA A 72 7.64 10.03 12.01
CA ALA A 72 6.73 9.22 11.19
C ALA A 72 7.01 7.71 11.26
N ASP A 73 8.23 7.27 11.58
CA ASP A 73 8.54 5.86 11.77
C ASP A 73 8.02 5.31 13.12
N GLU A 74 7.89 6.16 14.13
CA GLU A 74 7.43 5.75 15.47
C GLU A 74 5.90 5.63 15.53
N SER A 75 5.19 6.49 14.78
CA SER A 75 3.72 6.47 14.66
C SER A 75 3.19 5.37 13.74
N ARG A 76 4.07 4.67 13.01
CA ARG A 76 3.74 3.58 12.06
C ARG A 76 3.34 2.25 12.69
N LYS A 77 3.22 2.17 14.01
CA LYS A 77 2.74 0.95 14.67
C LYS A 77 1.24 0.79 14.40
N TYR A 78 0.88 0.09 13.34
CA TYR A 78 -0.49 -0.41 13.18
C TYR A 78 -0.63 -1.61 14.12
N ASP A 79 -1.01 -1.36 15.37
CA ASP A 79 -1.13 -2.37 16.43
C ASP A 79 -2.13 -3.51 16.12
N SER A 80 -2.88 -3.44 15.01
CA SER A 80 -4.00 -4.33 14.65
C SER A 80 -3.82 -5.10 13.35
N VAL A 81 -2.72 -4.91 12.62
CA VAL A 81 -2.47 -5.62 11.35
C VAL A 81 -1.44 -6.73 11.60
N PRO A 82 -1.71 -8.00 11.24
CA PRO A 82 -0.76 -9.09 11.47
C PRO A 82 0.59 -8.80 10.80
N GLU A 83 1.72 -9.12 11.44
CA GLU A 83 3.07 -8.93 10.87
C GLU A 83 3.23 -9.57 9.46
N SER A 84 2.47 -10.63 9.19
CA SER A 84 2.41 -11.30 7.89
C SER A 84 1.85 -10.42 6.77
N VAL A 85 1.00 -9.44 7.08
CA VAL A 85 0.44 -8.43 6.17
C VAL A 85 1.39 -7.23 6.09
N PHE A 86 1.99 -6.83 7.21
CA PHE A 86 2.97 -5.73 7.30
C PHE A 86 4.22 -5.91 6.46
N LYS A 87 4.68 -7.15 6.30
CA LYS A 87 5.87 -7.47 5.51
C LYS A 87 5.82 -6.92 4.08
N TYR A 88 4.64 -6.51 3.62
CA TYR A 88 4.38 -6.04 2.27
C TYR A 88 3.85 -4.59 2.19
N LEU A 89 4.01 -3.79 3.24
CA LEU A 89 3.94 -2.33 3.10
C LEU A 89 5.35 -1.78 2.96
N SER A 90 5.88 -1.78 1.72
CA SER A 90 7.22 -1.25 1.43
C SER A 90 7.13 0.21 1.03
N PHE A 91 7.68 1.10 1.85
CA PHE A 91 7.93 2.48 1.40
C PHE A 91 9.20 2.46 0.56
N ASN A 92 9.05 2.19 -0.74
CA ASN A 92 10.18 2.23 -1.66
C ASN A 92 10.63 3.68 -1.83
N LYS A 93 11.87 3.93 -1.37
CA LYS A 93 12.64 5.14 -1.58
C LYS A 93 12.92 5.26 -3.08
N LEU A 94 12.04 5.92 -3.83
CA LEU A 94 12.30 6.23 -5.24
C LEU A 94 13.40 7.31 -5.29
N GLY A 95 14.62 6.85 -5.55
CA GLY A 95 15.71 7.62 -6.16
C GLY A 95 16.22 8.84 -5.39
N SER A 96 17.28 8.66 -4.61
CA SER A 96 18.41 9.58 -4.72
C SER A 96 19.48 8.86 -5.54
N THR A 97 19.62 9.25 -6.81
CA THR A 97 20.97 9.31 -7.39
C THR A 97 21.85 10.14 -6.47
#